data_AF-A0A372J934-F1
#
_entry.id   AF-A0A372J934-F1
#
_cell.length_a   1.000
_cell.length_b   1.000
_cell.length_c   1.000
_cell.angle_alpha   90.00
_cell.angle_beta   90.00
_cell.angle_gamma   90.00
#
_symmetry.space_group_name_H-M   'P 1'
#
loop_
_entity.id
_entity.type
_entity.pdbx_description
1 polymer ?
#
loop_
_entity_poly.entity_id
_entity_poly.type
_entity_poly.pdbx_seq_one_letter_code
_entity_poly.pdbx_strand_id
1 'polypeptide(L)'
;MSGGRGHVEPGGSWWPFWAAAGVLAVPAAADALGAPGPGPLAWVLAALAVLGLVAAGVLAARRTWTVRVDADGPDPALTVGRERVPLRRIDAAHLRAVTAGTAGVDAGAPVLGGAGSLPRGRSGLPLRLTDGRTVLVPSRDPAALAATLLTAVTDTPGAGPGEEGTLGS
;
A
#
# COMPACT_ATOMS: atom_id res chain seq x y z
N MET A 1 15.82 -24.64 3.31
CA MET A 1 14.91 -23.69 3.99
C MET A 1 14.92 -22.40 3.18
N SER A 2 14.01 -22.28 2.21
CA SER A 2 13.96 -21.17 1.25
C SER A 2 13.15 -20.03 1.88
N GLY A 3 13.78 -18.87 2.09
CA GLY A 3 13.14 -17.69 2.65
C GLY A 3 12.02 -17.19 1.74
N GLY A 4 10.83 -17.00 2.31
CA GLY A 4 9.62 -16.61 1.58
C GLY A 4 9.80 -15.27 0.85
N ARG A 5 9.37 -15.23 -0.42
CA ARG A 5 9.46 -14.03 -1.28
C ARG A 5 8.24 -13.15 -1.10
N GLY A 6 7.87 -12.87 0.15
CA GLY A 6 6.81 -11.94 0.50
C GLY A 6 7.35 -10.51 0.58
N HIS A 7 6.78 -9.59 -0.19
CA HIS A 7 7.08 -8.16 -0.06
C HIS A 7 5.96 -7.47 0.71
N VAL A 8 6.33 -6.67 1.72
CA VAL A 8 5.39 -5.88 2.52
C VAL A 8 5.87 -4.44 2.56
N GLU A 9 5.09 -3.54 1.97
CA GLU A 9 5.33 -2.10 2.02
C GLU A 9 4.34 -1.45 3.00
N PRO A 10 4.78 -0.98 4.19
CA PRO A 10 3.86 -0.44 5.19
C PRO A 10 3.25 0.91 4.78
N GLY A 11 1.92 1.01 4.86
CA GLY A 11 1.13 2.17 4.45
C GLY A 11 1.39 3.47 5.23
N GLY A 12 1.93 3.38 6.46
CA GLY A 12 2.12 4.54 7.34
C GLY A 12 3.25 4.37 8.35
N SER A 13 3.82 5.50 8.76
CA SER A 13 4.86 5.61 9.79
C SER A 13 4.26 6.09 11.11
N TRP A 14 4.79 5.62 12.24
CA TRP A 14 4.44 6.15 13.56
C TRP A 14 5.20 7.44 13.90
N TRP A 15 6.10 7.90 13.02
CA TRP A 15 6.86 9.12 13.24
C TRP A 15 6.00 10.37 13.52
N PRO A 16 4.89 10.63 12.79
CA PRO A 16 4.03 11.78 13.10
C PRO A 16 3.41 11.72 14.50
N PHE A 17 3.12 10.52 15.01
CA PHE A 17 2.63 10.34 16.37
C PHE A 17 3.68 10.76 17.40
N TRP A 18 4.91 10.31 17.24
CA TRP A 18 6.02 10.68 18.12
C TRP A 18 6.36 12.17 18.02
N ALA A 19 6.29 12.75 16.82
CA ALA A 19 6.48 14.19 16.63
C ALA A 19 5.40 15.00 17.37
N ALA A 20 4.12 14.62 17.24
CA ALA A 20 3.02 15.27 17.95
C ALA A 20 3.17 15.13 19.48
N ALA A 21 3.57 13.94 19.96
CA ALA A 21 3.83 13.71 21.38
C ALA A 21 4.95 14.62 21.91
N GLY A 22 6.05 14.77 21.16
CA GLY A 22 7.13 15.69 21.51
C GLY A 22 6.68 17.14 21.58
N VAL A 23 5.91 17.61 20.60
CA VAL A 23 5.38 18.99 20.56
C VAL A 23 4.44 19.27 21.74
N LEU A 24 3.63 18.30 22.14
CA LEU A 24 2.74 18.42 23.32
C LEU A 24 3.51 18.37 24.65
N ALA A 25 4.56 17.55 24.73
CA ALA A 25 5.31 17.35 25.96
C ALA A 25 6.06 18.61 26.40
N VAL A 26 6.57 19.41 25.46
CA VAL A 26 7.35 20.63 25.77
C VAL A 26 6.55 21.66 26.59
N PRO A 27 5.39 22.17 26.14
CA PRO A 27 4.61 23.13 26.91
C PRO A 27 3.96 22.51 28.15
N ALA A 28 3.60 21.22 28.12
CA ALA A 28 3.10 20.51 29.30
C ALA A 28 4.15 20.44 30.42
N ALA A 29 5.41 20.18 30.07
CA ALA A 29 6.51 20.21 31.02
C ALA A 29 6.76 21.63 31.55
N ALA A 30 6.66 22.66 30.71
CA ALA A 30 6.80 24.04 31.16
C ALA A 30 5.71 24.43 32.18
N ASP A 31 4.45 24.08 31.92
CA ASP A 31 3.32 24.29 32.85
C ASP A 31 3.56 23.55 34.18
N ALA A 32 4.00 22.29 34.12
CA ALA A 32 4.33 21.50 35.31
C ALA A 32 5.49 22.08 36.15
N LEU A 33 6.38 22.86 35.53
CA LEU A 33 7.49 23.56 36.19
C LEU A 33 7.11 24.96 36.71
N GLY A 34 5.82 25.34 36.61
CA GLY A 34 5.30 26.59 37.16
C GLY A 34 5.15 27.72 36.14
N ALA A 35 5.31 27.46 34.84
CA ALA A 35 4.85 28.41 33.83
C ALA A 35 3.32 28.53 33.86
N PRO A 36 2.73 29.69 33.51
CA PRO A 36 1.27 29.80 33.41
C PRO A 36 0.71 28.84 32.36
N GLY A 37 -0.22 27.98 32.76
CA GLY A 37 -0.85 27.03 31.86
C GLY A 37 -2.17 26.44 32.37
N PRO A 38 -2.78 25.55 31.57
CA PRO A 38 -4.15 25.09 31.77
C PRO A 38 -4.26 23.98 32.83
N GLY A 39 -3.15 23.50 33.40
CA GLY A 39 -3.11 22.47 34.43
C GLY A 39 -3.16 21.03 33.88
N PRO A 40 -2.94 20.02 34.74
CA PRO A 40 -2.65 18.65 34.31
C PRO A 40 -3.82 17.98 33.59
N LEU A 41 -5.06 18.22 34.02
CA LEU A 41 -6.24 17.61 33.40
C LEU A 41 -6.42 18.08 31.95
N ALA A 42 -6.19 19.37 31.69
CA ALA A 42 -6.29 19.93 30.35
C ALA A 42 -5.23 19.36 29.41
N TRP A 43 -3.99 19.16 29.89
CA TRP A 43 -2.94 18.50 29.12
C TRP A 43 -3.26 17.04 28.80
N VAL A 44 -3.84 16.30 29.74
CA VAL A 44 -4.30 14.92 29.48
C VAL A 44 -5.35 14.90 28.39
N LEU A 45 -6.35 15.78 28.44
CA LEU A 45 -7.39 15.88 27.40
C LEU A 45 -6.80 16.28 26.05
N ALA A 46 -5.90 17.26 26.03
CA ALA A 46 -5.22 17.69 24.80
C ALA A 46 -4.38 16.56 24.20
N ALA A 47 -3.62 15.83 25.03
CA ALA A 47 -2.84 14.69 24.59
C ALA A 47 -3.74 13.59 24.03
N LEU A 48 -4.83 13.23 24.72
CA LEU A 48 -5.79 12.23 24.22
C LEU A 48 -6.41 12.65 22.89
N ALA A 49 -6.83 13.91 22.75
CA ALA A 49 -7.44 14.39 21.52
C ALA A 49 -6.46 14.39 20.35
N VAL A 50 -5.28 14.99 20.52
CA VAL A 50 -4.29 15.14 19.45
C VAL A 50 -3.65 13.80 19.10
N LEU A 51 -3.16 13.05 20.09
CA LEU A 51 -2.52 11.76 19.84
C LEU A 51 -3.55 10.73 19.34
N GLY A 52 -4.78 10.76 19.84
CA GLY A 52 -5.87 9.93 19.35
C GLY A 52 -6.15 10.19 17.87
N LEU A 53 -6.27 11.45 17.46
CA LEU A 53 -6.52 11.82 16.07
C LEU A 53 -5.34 11.44 15.16
N VAL A 54 -4.10 11.70 15.59
CA VAL A 54 -2.90 11.33 14.84
C VAL A 54 -2.76 9.82 14.73
N ALA A 55 -2.98 9.08 15.82
CA ALA A 55 -2.96 7.62 15.81
C ALA A 55 -4.04 7.04 14.89
N ALA A 56 -5.26 7.59 14.93
CA ALA A 56 -6.34 7.20 14.01
C ALA A 56 -5.94 7.41 12.55
N GLY A 57 -5.31 8.55 12.22
CA GLY A 57 -4.79 8.84 10.89
C GLY A 57 -3.69 7.87 10.46
N VAL A 58 -2.73 7.58 11.33
CA VAL A 58 -1.65 6.61 11.07
C VAL A 58 -2.22 5.20 10.85
N LEU A 59 -3.20 4.81 11.67
CA LEU A 59 -3.83 3.49 11.58
C LEU A 59 -4.69 3.36 10.32
N ALA A 60 -5.43 4.41 9.97
CA ALA A 60 -6.17 4.48 8.71
C ALA A 60 -5.22 4.33 7.53
N ALA A 61 -4.15 5.12 7.46
CA ALA A 61 -3.15 5.04 6.39
C ALA A 61 -2.48 3.65 6.32
N ARG A 62 -2.11 3.07 7.47
CA ARG A 62 -1.57 1.71 7.51
C ARG A 62 -2.58 0.68 7.01
N ARG A 63 -3.86 0.81 7.35
CA ARG A 63 -4.89 -0.16 6.98
C ARG A 63 -5.29 -0.07 5.51
N THR A 64 -5.34 1.12 4.92
CA THR A 64 -5.80 1.28 3.53
C THR A 64 -4.66 1.22 2.50
N TRP A 65 -3.38 1.33 2.91
CA TRP A 65 -2.26 1.59 2.00
C TRP A 65 -1.05 0.69 2.21
N THR A 66 -1.23 -0.38 2.99
CA THR A 66 -0.24 -1.43 3.06
C THR A 66 -0.33 -2.26 1.79
N VAL A 67 0.78 -2.33 1.06
CA VAL A 67 0.91 -3.17 -0.13
C VAL A 67 1.57 -4.47 0.29
N ARG A 68 0.96 -5.59 -0.08
CA ARG A 68 1.45 -6.93 0.23
C ARG A 68 1.44 -7.79 -1.00
N VAL A 69 2.58 -8.39 -1.33
CA VAL A 69 2.68 -9.43 -2.35
C VAL A 69 2.78 -10.76 -1.63
N ASP A 70 1.74 -11.57 -1.75
CA ASP A 70 1.71 -12.94 -1.26
C ASP A 70 1.97 -13.90 -2.42
N ALA A 71 3.22 -14.31 -2.57
CA ALA A 71 3.66 -15.22 -3.64
C ALA A 71 3.59 -16.70 -3.23
N ASP A 72 3.71 -17.01 -1.94
CA ASP A 72 3.92 -18.38 -1.43
C ASP A 72 2.63 -19.08 -0.95
N GLY A 73 1.46 -18.45 -1.15
CA GLY A 73 0.16 -18.96 -0.70
C GLY A 73 -0.60 -19.77 -1.77
N PRO A 74 -1.64 -20.53 -1.38
CA PRO A 74 -2.46 -21.31 -2.32
C PRO A 74 -3.25 -20.46 -3.33
N ASP A 75 -3.40 -19.17 -3.06
CA ASP A 75 -4.00 -18.20 -3.98
C ASP A 75 -3.13 -16.93 -4.01
N PRO A 76 -2.07 -16.92 -4.83
CA PRO A 76 -1.09 -15.85 -4.84
C PRO A 76 -1.74 -14.54 -5.29
N ALA A 77 -1.56 -13.48 -4.51
CA ALA A 77 -2.27 -12.22 -4.71
C ALA A 77 -1.45 -10.99 -4.30
N LEU A 78 -1.74 -9.89 -4.99
CA LEU A 78 -1.39 -8.54 -4.58
C LEU A 78 -2.54 -7.98 -3.74
N THR A 79 -2.25 -7.57 -2.50
CA THR A 79 -3.21 -6.92 -1.62
C THR A 79 -2.78 -5.48 -1.38
N VAL A 80 -3.69 -4.52 -1.60
CA VAL A 80 -3.48 -3.11 -1.29
C VAL A 80 -4.59 -2.67 -0.33
N GLY A 81 -4.21 -2.47 0.93
CA GLY A 81 -5.15 -2.18 2.00
C GLY A 81 -6.17 -3.31 2.22
N ARG A 82 -7.40 -3.11 1.71
CA ARG A 82 -8.48 -4.12 1.74
C ARG A 82 -8.78 -4.76 0.38
N GLU A 83 -8.20 -4.24 -0.69
CA GLU A 83 -8.45 -4.70 -2.04
C GLU A 83 -7.43 -5.78 -2.42
N ARG A 84 -7.92 -6.90 -2.97
CA ARG A 84 -7.10 -8.07 -3.32
C ARG A 84 -7.24 -8.38 -4.80
N VAL A 85 -6.11 -8.44 -5.49
CA VAL A 85 -6.00 -8.78 -6.91
C VAL A 85 -5.17 -10.06 -7.04
N PRO A 86 -5.74 -11.16 -7.58
CA PRO A 86 -4.97 -12.38 -7.84
C PRO A 86 -3.83 -12.14 -8.83
N LEU A 87 -2.64 -12.71 -8.60
CA LEU A 87 -1.48 -12.49 -9.48
C LEU A 87 -1.75 -12.99 -10.91
N ARG A 88 -2.57 -14.04 -11.07
CA ARG A 88 -3.03 -14.55 -12.38
C ARG A 88 -3.80 -13.53 -13.23
N ARG A 89 -4.32 -12.47 -12.61
CA ARG A 89 -5.04 -11.39 -13.31
C ARG A 89 -4.14 -10.25 -13.71
N ILE A 90 -2.84 -10.29 -13.42
CA ILE A 90 -1.89 -9.23 -13.79
C ILE A 90 -1.30 -9.54 -15.16
N ASP A 91 -1.38 -8.59 -16.08
CA ASP A 91 -0.74 -8.68 -17.40
C ASP A 91 0.79 -8.52 -17.26
N ALA A 92 1.50 -9.65 -17.25
CA ALA A 92 2.95 -9.68 -17.15
C ALA A 92 3.65 -8.97 -18.32
N ALA A 93 3.04 -8.95 -19.51
CA ALA A 93 3.62 -8.28 -20.68
C ALA A 93 3.57 -6.76 -20.50
N HIS A 94 2.42 -6.24 -20.03
CA HIS A 94 2.31 -4.82 -19.69
C HIS A 94 3.25 -4.43 -18.54
N LEU A 95 3.36 -5.26 -17.49
CA LEU A 95 4.28 -4.97 -16.38
C LEU A 95 5.75 -4.90 -16.83
N ARG A 96 6.19 -5.77 -17.76
CA ARG A 96 7.53 -5.68 -18.37
C ARG A 96 7.70 -4.39 -19.18
N ALA A 97 6.68 -3.99 -19.95
CA ALA A 97 6.71 -2.76 -20.72
C ALA A 97 6.77 -1.51 -19.82
N VAL A 98 6.04 -1.49 -18.69
CA VAL A 98 6.14 -0.43 -17.68
C VAL A 98 7.54 -0.35 -17.07
N THR A 99 8.13 -1.51 -16.73
CA THR A 99 9.50 -1.56 -16.19
C THR A 99 10.55 -1.10 -17.20
N ALA A 100 10.32 -1.35 -18.50
CA ALA A 100 11.15 -0.87 -19.59
C ALA A 100 10.89 0.60 -19.98
N GLY A 101 9.93 1.28 -19.33
CA GLY A 101 9.57 2.66 -19.64
C GLY A 101 8.81 2.85 -20.96
N THR A 102 8.27 1.78 -21.54
CA THR A 102 7.59 1.80 -22.86
C THR A 102 6.07 1.73 -22.75
N ALA A 103 5.53 1.50 -21.55
CA ALA A 103 4.10 1.55 -21.27
C ALA A 103 3.82 2.42 -20.03
N GLY A 104 2.65 3.04 -20.02
CA GLY A 104 2.18 3.91 -18.95
C GLY A 104 0.79 3.54 -18.47
N VAL A 105 0.22 4.40 -17.63
CA VAL A 105 -1.15 4.27 -17.14
C VAL A 105 -2.13 4.97 -18.09
N ASP A 106 -3.33 4.42 -18.24
CA ASP A 106 -4.44 5.14 -18.85
C ASP A 106 -4.87 6.34 -17.98
N ALA A 107 -5.19 7.46 -18.63
CA ALA A 107 -5.62 8.66 -17.92
C ALA A 107 -6.87 8.38 -17.09
N GLY A 108 -6.84 8.71 -15.79
CA GLY A 108 -7.96 8.49 -14.87
C GLY A 108 -8.10 7.06 -14.36
N ALA A 109 -7.11 6.19 -14.58
CA ALA A 109 -7.10 4.85 -14.01
C ALA A 109 -7.32 4.87 -12.49
N PRO A 110 -8.21 4.01 -11.96
CA PRO A 110 -8.49 3.97 -10.53
C PRO A 110 -7.26 3.51 -9.74
N VAL A 111 -7.07 4.11 -8.58
CA VAL A 111 -5.99 3.73 -7.65
C VAL A 111 -6.49 2.58 -6.76
N LEU A 112 -5.73 1.49 -6.75
CA LEU A 112 -6.01 0.32 -5.91
C LEU A 112 -5.98 0.72 -4.42
N GLY A 113 -6.96 0.28 -3.65
CA GLY A 113 -7.13 0.66 -2.24
C GLY A 113 -8.08 1.83 -2.00
N GLY A 114 -8.75 2.33 -3.05
CA GLY A 114 -9.91 3.23 -2.94
C GLY A 114 -9.59 4.70 -2.68
N ALA A 115 -8.34 5.14 -2.87
CA ALA A 115 -8.01 6.56 -2.86
C ALA A 115 -8.37 7.17 -4.23
N GLY A 116 -9.15 8.25 -4.27
CA GLY A 116 -9.48 8.93 -5.54
C GLY A 116 -8.26 9.52 -6.26
N SER A 117 -7.10 9.60 -5.60
CA SER A 117 -5.83 10.08 -6.16
C SER A 117 -4.65 9.44 -5.45
N LEU A 118 -3.47 9.48 -6.10
CA LEU A 118 -2.23 9.04 -5.46
C LEU A 118 -1.93 9.91 -4.23
N PRO A 119 -1.56 9.30 -3.10
CA PRO A 119 -0.93 10.03 -2.02
C PRO A 119 0.21 10.96 -2.40
N ARG A 120 0.32 12.06 -1.66
CA ARG A 120 1.54 12.89 -1.68
C ARG A 120 2.76 12.06 -1.30
N GLY A 121 3.82 12.17 -2.10
CA GLY A 121 5.09 11.50 -1.87
C GLY A 121 5.13 10.01 -2.21
N ARG A 122 4.15 9.50 -2.98
CA ARG A 122 4.19 8.13 -3.54
C ARG A 122 3.97 8.18 -5.05
N SER A 123 4.59 7.24 -5.74
CA SER A 123 4.36 7.01 -7.16
C SER A 123 3.31 5.91 -7.34
N GLY A 124 2.56 5.99 -8.42
CA GLY A 124 1.67 4.92 -8.83
C GLY A 124 2.41 4.00 -9.78
N LEU A 125 2.47 2.71 -9.46
CA LEU A 125 2.89 1.68 -10.41
C LEU A 125 1.67 1.31 -11.28
N PRO A 126 1.70 1.58 -12.60
CA PRO A 126 0.66 1.11 -13.50
C PRO A 126 0.67 -0.41 -13.58
N LEU A 127 -0.49 -1.02 -13.32
CA LEU A 127 -0.74 -2.42 -13.60
C LEU A 127 -1.92 -2.53 -14.55
N ARG A 128 -1.77 -3.31 -15.60
CA ARG A 128 -2.91 -3.72 -16.42
C ARG A 128 -3.36 -5.10 -15.97
N LEU A 129 -4.67 -5.25 -15.82
CA LEU A 129 -5.30 -6.51 -15.53
C LEU A 129 -5.58 -7.26 -16.83
N THR A 130 -5.73 -8.58 -16.76
CA THR A 130 -6.05 -9.43 -17.91
C THR A 130 -7.44 -9.16 -18.48
N ASP A 131 -8.31 -8.48 -17.73
CA ASP A 131 -9.60 -7.97 -18.22
C ASP A 131 -9.47 -6.65 -19.02
N GLY A 132 -8.24 -6.19 -19.25
CA GLY A 132 -7.92 -4.99 -20.03
C GLY A 132 -7.96 -3.69 -19.23
N ARG A 133 -8.37 -3.71 -17.95
CA ARG A 133 -8.42 -2.50 -17.12
C ARG A 133 -7.05 -2.15 -16.56
N THR A 134 -6.72 -0.87 -16.57
CA THR A 134 -5.49 -0.34 -15.96
C THR A 134 -5.79 0.23 -14.58
N VAL A 135 -4.96 -0.11 -13.60
CA VAL A 135 -5.06 0.32 -12.19
C VAL A 135 -3.72 0.85 -11.70
N LEU A 136 -3.75 1.81 -10.78
CA LEU A 136 -2.55 2.36 -10.16
C LEU A 136 -2.33 1.78 -8.77
N VAL A 137 -1.15 1.23 -8.53
CA VAL A 137 -0.76 0.72 -7.20
C VAL A 137 0.13 1.77 -6.51
N PRO A 138 -0.29 2.35 -5.38
CA PRO A 138 0.54 3.29 -4.63
C PRO A 138 1.77 2.59 -4.04
N SER A 139 2.96 3.03 -4.41
CA SER A 139 4.22 2.49 -3.89
C SER A 139 5.22 3.60 -3.57
N ARG A 140 6.06 3.40 -2.57
CA ARG A 140 7.23 4.23 -2.29
C ARG A 140 8.43 3.83 -3.15
N ASP A 141 8.49 2.56 -3.56
CA ASP A 141 9.54 2.03 -4.42
C ASP A 141 8.91 1.20 -5.55
N PRO A 142 8.47 1.87 -6.64
CA PRO A 142 7.78 1.21 -7.73
C PRO A 142 8.68 0.19 -8.45
N ALA A 143 10.00 0.39 -8.43
CA ALA A 143 10.95 -0.49 -9.10
C ALA A 143 11.11 -1.81 -8.33
N ALA A 144 11.29 -1.75 -7.00
CA ALA A 144 11.36 -2.95 -6.17
C ALA A 144 10.04 -3.74 -6.17
N LEU A 145 8.90 -3.02 -6.17
CA LEU A 145 7.58 -3.64 -6.27
C LEU A 145 7.39 -4.33 -7.63
N ALA A 146 7.75 -3.67 -8.74
CA ALA A 146 7.66 -4.25 -10.07
C ALA A 146 8.53 -5.50 -10.23
N ALA A 147 9.77 -5.47 -9.72
CA ALA A 147 10.68 -6.63 -9.76
C ALA A 147 10.12 -7.83 -8.97
N THR A 148 9.57 -7.58 -7.78
CA THR A 148 8.95 -8.63 -6.97
C THR A 148 7.71 -9.20 -7.67
N LEU A 149 6.84 -8.34 -8.20
CA LEU A 149 5.64 -8.76 -8.92
C LEU A 149 5.97 -9.56 -10.18
N LEU A 150 6.98 -9.15 -10.96
CA LEU A 150 7.42 -9.88 -12.14
C LEU A 150 7.91 -11.28 -11.78
N THR A 151 8.67 -11.41 -10.70
CA THR A 151 9.13 -12.71 -10.19
C THR A 151 7.94 -13.58 -9.78
N ALA A 152 7.03 -13.03 -8.97
CA ALA A 152 5.88 -13.76 -8.45
C ALA A 152 4.86 -14.16 -9.52
N VAL A 153 4.61 -13.29 -10.51
CA VAL A 153 3.69 -13.59 -11.64
C VAL A 153 4.29 -14.64 -12.58
N THR A 154 5.61 -14.62 -12.79
CA THR A 154 6.28 -15.63 -13.63
C THR A 154 6.33 -17.00 -12.94
N ASP A 155 6.45 -17.02 -11.62
CA ASP A 155 6.41 -18.25 -10.81
C ASP A 155 4.99 -18.78 -10.58
N THR A 156 3.97 -17.96 -10.80
CA THR A 156 2.57 -18.42 -10.75
C THR A 156 2.29 -19.20 -12.04
N PRO A 157 1.98 -20.50 -11.98
CA PRO A 157 1.62 -21.25 -13.17
C PRO A 157 0.38 -20.61 -13.81
N GLY A 158 0.56 -20.04 -15.00
CA GLY A 158 -0.56 -19.54 -15.79
C GLY A 158 -1.46 -20.72 -16.13
N ALA A 159 -2.74 -20.63 -15.76
CA ALA A 159 -3.75 -21.33 -16.53
C ALA A 159 -3.68 -20.74 -17.95
N GLY A 160 -3.09 -21.50 -18.87
CA GLY A 160 -2.98 -21.10 -20.26
C GLY A 160 -4.36 -20.87 -20.88
N PRO A 161 -4.47 -19.98 -21.88
CA PRO A 161 -5.67 -19.90 -22.70
C PRO A 161 -5.69 -21.09 -23.67
N GLY A 162 -6.62 -22.03 -23.49
CA GLY A 162 -6.92 -23.03 -24.51
C GLY A 162 -7.09 -24.45 -23.98
N GLU A 163 -8.32 -24.80 -23.60
CA GLU A 163 -8.90 -26.10 -23.96
C GLU A 163 -10.32 -25.84 -24.48
N GLU A 164 -10.35 -25.24 -25.67
CA GLU A 164 -11.49 -25.37 -26.58
C GLU A 164 -11.39 -26.77 -27.21
N GLY A 165 -11.75 -27.77 -26.42
CA GLY A 165 -11.93 -29.15 -26.86
C GLY A 165 -13.23 -29.26 -27.65
N THR A 166 -13.14 -29.01 -28.95
CA THR A 166 -14.11 -29.49 -29.94
C THR A 166 -14.16 -31.02 -29.82
N LEU A 167 -15.17 -31.55 -29.15
CA LEU A 167 -15.59 -32.94 -29.35
C LEU A 167 -16.67 -32.93 -30.43
N GLY A 168 -16.20 -33.10 -31.67
CA GLY A 168 -17.02 -33.71 -32.69
C GLY A 168 -17.22 -35.17 -32.36
N SER A 169 -18.47 -35.61 -32.35
CA SER A 169 -18.96 -36.91 -32.82
C SER A 169 -20.47 -36.81 -32.99
#